data_AF-A0A6P0TL71-F1
#
_entry.id   AF-A0A6P0TL71-F1
#
_cell.length_a   1.000
_cell.length_b   1.000
_cell.length_c   1.000
_cell.angle_alpha   90.00
_cell.angle_beta   90.00
_cell.angle_gamma   90.00
#
_symmetry.space_group_name_H-M   'P 1'
#
loop_
_entity.id
_entity.type
_entity.pdbx_description
1 polymer ?
#
loop_
_entity_poly.entity_id
_entity_poly.type
_entity_poly.pdbx_seq_one_letter_code
_entity_poly.pdbx_strand_id
1 'polypeptide(L)' 'GYLSDGTMVVVEDGSQHVGDELPVVVTGALQTSAGRMIFAKPEASVMA' A
#
# COMPACT_ATOMS: atom_id res chain seq x y z
N GLY A 1 -0.94 3.14 6.00
CA GLY A 1 -0.23 3.90 7.05
C GLY A 1 0.59 5.02 6.42
N TYR A 2 1.49 5.65 7.17
CA TYR A 2 2.39 6.68 6.64
C TYR A 2 3.86 6.26 6.80
N LEU A 3 4.69 6.65 5.84
CA LEU A 3 6.15 6.58 5.95
C LEU A 3 6.70 7.81 6.68
N SER A 4 7.97 7.76 7.07
CA SER A 4 8.66 8.85 7.77
C SER A 4 8.75 10.15 6.96
N ASP A 5 8.61 10.07 5.64
CA ASP A 5 8.62 11.23 4.74
C ASP A 5 7.22 11.81 4.48
N GLY A 6 6.19 11.30 5.19
CA GLY A 6 4.80 11.73 5.03
C GLY A 6 4.05 11.07 3.87
N THR A 7 4.68 10.14 3.14
CA THR A 7 3.98 9.36 2.10
C THR A 7 2.90 8.49 2.74
N MET A 8 1.67 8.61 2.26
CA MET A 8 0.59 7.69 2.64
C MET A 8 0.71 6.41 1.83
N VAL A 9 0.76 5.26 2.50
CA VAL A 9 0.71 3.93 1.87
C VAL A 9 -0.64 3.31 2.13
N VAL A 10 -1.35 2.97 1.06
CA VAL A 10 -2.65 2.30 1.08
C VAL A 10 -2.47 0.90 0.52
N VAL A 11 -2.76 -0.10 1.36
CA VAL A 11 -2.78 -1.51 0.94
C VAL A 11 -4.24 -1.91 0.74
N GLU A 12 -4.60 -2.21 -0.50
CA GLU A 12 -5.92 -2.73 -0.84
C GLU A 12 -6.05 -4.19 -0.34
N ASP A 13 -7.27 -4.66 -0.06
CA ASP A 13 -7.55 -6.01 0.46
C ASP A 13 -6.81 -6.39 1.77
N GLY A 14 -6.39 -5.38 2.55
CA GLY A 14 -5.62 -5.59 3.78
C GLY A 14 -6.41 -6.04 5.01
N SER A 15 -7.75 -6.02 4.97
CA SER A 15 -8.59 -6.26 6.16
C SER A 15 -8.42 -7.64 6.78
N GLN A 16 -8.13 -8.67 5.98
CA GLN A 16 -7.92 -10.04 6.45
C GLN A 16 -6.52 -10.28 7.01
N HIS A 17 -5.60 -9.32 6.83
CA HIS A 17 -4.18 -9.45 7.17
C HIS A 17 -3.78 -8.50 8.30
N VAL A 18 -4.75 -8.02 9.08
CA VAL A 18 -4.50 -7.08 10.17
C VAL A 18 -3.77 -7.80 11.30
N GLY A 19 -2.55 -7.33 11.59
CA GLY A 19 -1.68 -7.91 12.61
C GLY A 19 -0.62 -8.85 12.05
N ASP A 20 -0.69 -9.19 10.76
CA ASP A 20 0.27 -10.06 10.09
C ASP A 20 1.35 -9.26 9.33
N GLU A 21 2.51 -9.89 9.13
CA GLU A 21 3.48 -9.42 8.14
C GLU A 21 3.05 -9.91 6.75
N LEU A 22 2.68 -8.98 5.87
CA LEU A 22 2.14 -9.26 4.55
C LEU A 22 3.05 -8.71 3.45
N PRO A 23 3.62 -9.55 2.55
CA PRO A 23 4.28 -9.07 1.35
C PRO A 23 3.28 -8.45 0.37
N VAL A 24 3.63 -7.27 -0.14
CA VAL A 24 2.78 -6.48 -1.05
C VAL A 24 3.59 -5.99 -2.24
N VAL A 25 2.90 -5.82 -3.38
CA VAL A 25 3.45 -5.25 -4.61
C VAL A 25 2.84 -3.87 -4.81
N VAL A 26 3.70 -2.87 -5.08
CA VAL A 26 3.25 -1.52 -5.44
C VAL A 26 2.59 -1.55 -6.81
N THR A 27 1.33 -1.13 -6.87
CA THR A 27 0.53 -1.10 -8.10
C THR A 27 0.41 0.28 -8.70
N GLY A 28 0.70 1.33 -7.92
CA GLY A 28 0.69 2.69 -8.42
C GLY A 28 1.06 3.72 -7.35
N ALA A 29 1.23 4.95 -7.81
CA ALA A 29 1.42 6.11 -6.94
C ALA A 29 0.69 7.32 -7.50
N LEU A 30 0.15 8.14 -6.60
CA LEU A 30 -0.48 9.42 -6.92
C LEU A 30 0.28 10.54 -6.22
N GLN A 31 0.77 11.50 -6.99
CA GLN A 31 1.38 12.72 -6.47
C GLN A 31 0.35 13.86 -6.49
N THR A 32 0.17 14.52 -5.36
CA THR A 32 -0.65 15.73 -5.23
C THR A 32 0.16 16.87 -4.61
N SER A 33 -0.40 18.08 -4.58
CA SER A 33 0.19 19.21 -3.85
C SER A 33 0.25 19.00 -2.33
N ALA A 34 -0.61 18.13 -1.79
CA ALA A 34 -0.64 17.80 -0.37
C ALA A 34 0.34 16.68 0.02
N GLY A 35 0.89 15.95 -0.96
CA GLY A 35 1.83 14.86 -0.71
C GLY A 35 1.72 13.73 -1.72
N ARG A 36 2.38 12.62 -1.39
CA ARG A 36 2.43 11.40 -2.21
C ARG A 36 1.63 10.28 -1.55
N MET A 37 0.86 9.57 -2.37
CA MET A 37 0.16 8.36 -1.98
C MET A 37 0.69 7.19 -2.80
N ILE A 38 0.96 6.05 -2.16
CA ILE A 38 1.38 4.79 -2.78
C ILE A 38 0.27 3.78 -2.56
N PHE A 39 -0.11 3.09 -3.63
CA PHE A 39 -1.08 2.00 -3.63
C PHE A 39 -0.36 0.67 -3.82
N ALA A 40 -0.75 -0.32 -3.04
CA ALA A 40 -0.19 -1.66 -3.08
C ALA A 40 -1.28 -2.72 -2.89
N LYS A 41 -0.99 -3.92 -3.37
CA LYS A 41 -1.84 -5.11 -3.21
C LYS A 41 -1.05 -6.27 -2.62
N PRO A 42 -1.69 -7.21 -1.90
CA PRO A 42 -1.05 -8.48 -1.53
C PRO A 42 -0.41 -9.13 -2.75
N GLU A 43 0.83 -9.60 -2.62
CA GLU A 43 1.54 -10.26 -3.74
C GLU A 43 0.74 -11.44 -4.30
N ALA A 44 0.09 -12.21 -3.43
CA ALA A 44 -0.80 -13.31 -3.79
C ALA A 44 -1.97 -12.88 -4.70
N SER A 45 -2.51 -11.66 -4.52
CA SER A 45 -3.61 -11.15 -5.35
C SER A 45 -3.17 -10.71 -6.74
N VAL A 46 -1.87 -10.43 -6.94
CA VAL A 46 -1.32 -10.01 -8.24
C VAL A 46 -0.92 -11.22 -9.09
N MET A 47 -0.57 -12.34 -8.45
CA MET A 47 -0.13 -13.58 -9.11
C MET A 47 -1.26 -14.58 -9.36
N ALA A 48 -2.49 -14.24 -8.97
CA ALA A 48 -3.69 -15.06 -9.15
C ALA A 48 -4.35 -14.86 -10.53
#